data_AF-A0A383E3A4-F1
#
_entry.id   AF-A0A383E3A4-F1
#
_cell.length_a   1.000
_cell.length_b   1.000
_cell.length_c   1.000
_cell.angle_alpha   90.00
_cell.angle_beta   90.00
_cell.angle_gamma   90.00
#
_symmetry.space_group_name_H-M   'P 1'
#
loop_
_entity.id
_entity.type
_entity.pdbx_description
1 polymer ?
#
loop_
_entity_poly.entity_id
_entity_poly.type
_entity_poly.pdbx_seq_one_letter_code
_entity_poly.pdbx_strand_id
1 'polypeptide(L)' 'MSIEPDDRRATKIILEGGTPRDVARRMPVWYVHNNQGIIMLWQTINRRPWRANE' A
#
# COMPACT_ATOMS: atom_id res chain seq x y z
N MET A 1 -2.47 -20.93 -11.27
CA MET A 1 -2.50 -19.47 -11.04
C MET A 1 -2.35 -19.28 -9.54
N SER A 2 -1.17 -18.93 -9.04
CA SER A 2 -1.03 -18.64 -7.61
C SER A 2 -1.82 -17.36 -7.33
N ILE A 3 -2.91 -17.48 -6.56
CA ILE A 3 -3.54 -16.31 -5.96
C ILE A 3 -2.49 -15.80 -4.97
N GLU A 4 -1.67 -14.85 -5.40
CA GLU A 4 -0.79 -14.14 -4.49
C GLU A 4 -1.71 -13.47 -3.46
N PRO A 5 -1.50 -13.70 -2.15
CA PRO A 5 -2.32 -13.07 -1.12
C PRO A 5 -2.35 -11.56 -1.34
N ASP A 6 -3.52 -10.94 -1.23
CA ASP A 6 -3.69 -9.51 -1.50
C ASP A 6 -2.72 -8.64 -0.67
N ASP A 7 -2.36 -9.08 0.53
CA ASP A 7 -1.36 -8.45 1.39
C ASP A 7 0.03 -8.40 0.76
N ARG A 8 0.47 -9.50 0.12
CA ARG A 8 1.76 -9.55 -0.57
C ARG A 8 1.77 -8.61 -1.77
N ARG A 9 0.67 -8.59 -2.52
CA ARG A 9 0.53 -7.73 -3.70
C ARG A 9 0.52 -6.24 -3.31
N ALA A 10 -0.21 -5.87 -2.26
CA ALA A 10 -0.21 -4.50 -1.74
C ALA A 10 1.17 -4.08 -1.21
N THR A 11 1.82 -4.96 -0.44
CA THR A 11 3.18 -4.73 0.08
C THR A 11 4.18 -4.53 -1.04
N LYS A 12 4.13 -5.37 -2.08
CA LYS A 12 5.00 -5.30 -3.24
C LYS A 12 4.91 -3.94 -3.95
N ILE A 13 3.71 -3.37 -4.10
CA ILE A 13 3.53 -2.04 -4.70
C ILE A 13 4.36 -0.98 -3.94
N ILE A 14 4.34 -1.00 -2.61
CA ILE A 14 5.11 -0.04 -1.80
C ILE A 14 6.61 -0.30 -1.90
N LEU A 15 7.04 -1.57 -1.82
CA LEU A 15 8.45 -1.93 -1.90
C LEU A 15 9.08 -1.59 -3.27
N GLU A 16 8.28 -1.56 -4.33
CA GLU A 16 8.69 -1.14 -5.67
C GLU A 16 8.68 0.40 -5.85
N GLY A 17 8.45 1.16 -4.78
CA GLY A 17 8.44 2.63 -4.80
C GLY A 17 7.06 3.26 -5.04
N GLY A 18 6.00 2.45 -5.09
CA GLY A 18 4.62 2.94 -5.13
C GLY A 18 4.18 3.58 -3.82
N THR A 19 2.98 4.14 -3.86
CA THR A 19 2.37 4.89 -2.75
C THR A 19 1.11 4.19 -2.22
N PRO A 20 0.61 4.55 -1.02
CA PRO A 20 -0.70 4.11 -0.55
C PRO A 20 -1.83 4.43 -1.55
N ARG A 21 -1.71 5.53 -2.31
CA ARG A 21 -2.64 5.87 -3.39
C ARG A 21 -2.60 4.86 -4.54
N ASP A 22 -1.44 4.35 -4.93
CA ASP A 22 -1.33 3.33 -5.97
C ASP A 22 -2.00 2.02 -5.55
N VAL A 23 -1.87 1.66 -4.26
CA VAL A 23 -2.56 0.51 -3.68
C VAL A 23 -4.07 0.74 -3.69
N ALA A 24 -4.55 1.91 -3.28
CA ALA A 24 -5.98 2.26 -3.32
C ALA A 24 -6.56 2.19 -4.74
N ARG A 25 -5.81 2.62 -5.76
CA ARG A 25 -6.23 2.58 -7.17
C ARG A 25 -6.29 1.15 -7.73
N ARG A 26 -5.36 0.29 -7.34
CA ARG A 26 -5.25 -1.09 -7.86
C ARG A 26 -6.09 -2.10 -7.07
N MET A 27 -6.29 -1.85 -5.78
CA MET A 27 -6.87 -2.79 -4.82
C MET A 27 -7.82 -2.07 -3.85
N PRO A 28 -8.91 -1.41 -4.33
CA PRO A 28 -9.73 -0.51 -3.54
C PRO A 28 -10.44 -1.20 -2.36
N VAL A 29 -11.01 -2.39 -2.56
CA VAL A 29 -11.71 -3.14 -1.50
C VAL A 29 -10.73 -3.54 -0.40
N TRP A 30 -9.60 -4.13 -0.77
CA TRP A 30 -8.55 -4.48 0.19
C TRP A 30 -8.04 -3.25 0.94
N TYR A 31 -7.83 -2.12 0.24
CA TYR A 31 -7.35 -0.89 0.84
C TYR A 31 -8.30 -0.33 1.90
N VAL A 32 -9.63 -0.35 1.68
CA VAL A 32 -10.61 0.10 2.67
C VAL A 32 -10.47 -0.66 4.00
N HIS A 33 -10.15 -1.95 3.93
CA HIS A 33 -10.00 -2.79 5.13
C HIS A 33 -8.59 -2.72 5.76
N ASN A 34 -7.55 -2.42 4.98
CA ASN A 34 -6.15 -2.62 5.39
C ASN A 34 -5.24 -1.39 5.23
N ASN A 35 -5.79 -0.20 4.95
CA ASN A 35 -5.01 1.01 4.64
C ASN A 35 -4.00 1.42 5.73
N GLN A 36 -4.29 1.19 7.01
CA GLN A 36 -3.40 1.61 8.09
C GLN A 36 -2.03 0.92 8.00
N GLY A 37 -2.02 -0.39 7.75
CA GLY A 37 -0.78 -1.15 7.62
C GLY A 37 0.09 -0.66 6.47
N ILE A 38 -0.53 -0.43 5.30
CA ILE A 38 0.20 -0.01 4.10
C ILE A 38 0.70 1.44 4.19
N ILE A 39 -0.06 2.32 4.85
CA ILE A 39 0.37 3.70 5.13
C ILE A 39 1.57 3.68 6.09
N MET A 40 1.52 2.90 7.18
CA MET A 40 2.65 2.80 8.12
C MET A 40 3.91 2.23 7.45
N LEU A 41 3.76 1.21 6.60
CA LEU A 41 4.87 0.65 5.84
C LEU A 41 5.54 1.73 4.98
N TRP A 42 4.75 2.47 4.21
CA TRP A 42 5.27 3.55 3.36
C TRP A 42 5.97 4.63 4.19
N GLN A 43 5.36 5.06 5.30
CA GLN A 43 5.94 6.08 6.19
C GLN A 43 7.28 5.63 6.78
N THR A 44 7.40 4.34 7.14
CA THR A 44 8.63 3.75 7.68
C THR A 44 9.74 3.80 6.63
N ILE A 45 9.45 3.40 5.39
CA ILE A 45 10.43 3.38 4.30
C ILE A 45 10.88 4.81 3.94
N ASN A 46 9.93 5.75 3.87
CA ASN A 46 10.18 7.11 3.40
C ASN A 46 10.58 8.09 4.51
N ARG A 47 10.58 7.66 5.78
CA ARG A 47 10.91 8.47 6.97
C ARG A 47 10.15 9.79 7.04
N ARG A 48 8.91 9.82 6.51
CA ARG A 48 8.05 11.01 6.49
C ARG A 48 6.58 10.62 6.60
N PRO A 49 5.72 11.47 7.17
CA PRO A 49 4.29 11.21 7.24
C PRO A 49 3.68 11.19 5.83
N TRP A 50 2.77 10.25 5.60
CA TRP A 50 1.96 10.19 4.39
C TRP A 50 0.98 11.35 4.35
N ARG A 51 1.00 12.12 3.26
CA ARG A 51 0.02 13.18 3.01
C ARG A 51 -0.92 12.64 1.94
N ALA A 52 -2.21 12.50 2.25
CA ALA A 52 -3.21 11.91 1.33
C ALA A 52 -3.32 12.59 -0.05
N ASN A 53 -2.67 13.75 -0.22
CA ASN A 53 -2.59 14.52 -1.45
C ASN A 53 -1.42 14.09 -2.37
N GLU A 54 -0.44 13.34 -1.86
CA GLU A 54 0.62 12.67 -2.63
C GLU A 54 0.11 11.35 -3.23
#